data_AF-A0A8T3N4A6-F1
#
_entry.id   AF-A0A8T3N4A6-F1
#
_cell.length_a   1.000
_cell.length_b   1.000
_cell.length_c   1.000
_cell.angle_alpha   90.00
_cell.angle_beta   90.00
_cell.angle_gamma   90.00
#
_symmetry.space_group_name_H-M   'P 1'
#
loop_
_entity.id
_entity.type
_entity.pdbx_description
1 polymer ?
#
loop_
_entity_poly.entity_id
_entity_poly.type
_entity_poly.pdbx_seq_one_letter_code
_entity_poly.pdbx_strand_id
1 'polypeptide(L)'
;MQPSGVNPVAHEQILKAWRTQLARVAQTPRLQQRLNVREQELLPRFAQHYQTLSRLPRRVRRDLQRRVRRAHRAWVQGLHPTRLQSLAAVALLMALGATPAQATTFNVAASDEQGLIDAINAANDETTNPGPDTIVLANSTFTLTNGFFDLGGPTGLPTIASTITIAGNGSTIARDSTASEFRILAVDSNGNLTLQQTTISGGMTTSGVPGRNGGGVFNYGGALTLTNSTVSGNSTSSSDSSYGGGVFSFGPLTLTNSTISGNSAVVGRHLLQNKPVRGDHPYQQQHHQRQYRGHPRWWHL
;
A
#
# COMPACT_ATOMS: atom_id res chain seq x y z
N MET A 1 5.34 -19.85 -19.28
CA MET A 1 4.68 -18.60 -19.70
C MET A 1 5.55 -17.43 -19.27
N GLN A 2 6.00 -16.60 -20.21
CA GLN A 2 6.84 -15.44 -19.90
C GLN A 2 6.00 -14.35 -19.23
N PRO A 3 6.40 -13.82 -18.07
CA PRO A 3 5.74 -12.64 -17.49
C PRO A 3 6.13 -11.42 -18.33
N SER A 4 5.13 -10.84 -19.00
CA SER A 4 5.24 -9.66 -19.85
C SER A 4 5.78 -8.46 -19.05
N GLY A 5 6.93 -7.92 -19.46
CA GLY A 5 7.51 -6.68 -18.92
C GLY A 5 8.97 -6.76 -18.43
N VAL A 6 9.60 -7.93 -18.43
CA VAL A 6 11.01 -8.07 -18.03
C VAL A 6 11.91 -8.12 -19.26
N ASN A 7 12.88 -7.20 -19.36
CA ASN A 7 13.96 -7.24 -20.36
C ASN A 7 14.55 -8.67 -20.44
N PRO A 8 14.66 -9.30 -21.63
CA PRO A 8 15.14 -10.67 -21.79
C PRO A 8 16.47 -10.96 -21.07
N VAL A 9 17.38 -9.96 -21.05
CA VAL A 9 18.67 -10.05 -20.37
C VAL A 9 18.52 -10.10 -18.85
N ALA A 10 17.56 -9.36 -18.29
CA ALA A 10 17.28 -9.38 -16.86
C ALA A 10 16.65 -10.71 -16.41
N HIS A 11 15.84 -11.32 -17.28
CA HIS A 11 15.23 -12.63 -17.03
C HIS A 11 16.29 -13.75 -16.94
N GLU A 12 17.24 -13.79 -17.88
CA GLU A 12 18.33 -14.77 -17.84
C GLU A 12 19.24 -14.61 -16.61
N GLN A 13 19.52 -13.37 -16.20
CA GLN A 13 20.32 -13.11 -15.00
C GLN A 13 19.66 -13.63 -13.73
N ILE A 14 18.34 -13.51 -13.61
CA ILE A 14 17.56 -14.00 -12.47
C ILE A 14 17.57 -15.53 -12.45
N LEU A 15 17.32 -16.18 -13.58
CA LEU A 15 17.37 -17.64 -13.69
C LEU A 15 18.76 -18.19 -13.36
N LYS A 16 19.82 -17.52 -13.82
CA LYS A 16 21.21 -17.86 -13.46
C LYS A 16 21.45 -17.72 -11.96
N ALA A 17 20.97 -16.64 -11.35
CA ALA A 17 21.10 -16.42 -9.91
C ALA A 17 20.35 -17.48 -9.08
N TRP A 18 19.13 -17.86 -9.52
CA TRP A 18 18.32 -18.93 -8.93
C TRP A 18 19.02 -20.29 -9.01
N ARG A 19 19.43 -20.71 -10.21
CA ARG A 19 20.17 -21.97 -10.43
C ARG A 19 21.44 -22.05 -9.60
N THR A 20 22.14 -20.92 -9.47
CA THR A 20 23.33 -20.83 -8.61
C THR A 20 23.01 -21.07 -7.14
N GLN A 21 21.83 -20.65 -6.64
CA GLN A 21 21.42 -20.99 -5.27
C GLN A 21 21.01 -22.44 -5.13
N LEU A 22 20.25 -23.00 -6.08
CA LEU A 22 19.88 -24.41 -6.07
C LEU A 22 21.13 -25.31 -6.07
N ALA A 23 22.14 -24.99 -6.89
CA ALA A 23 23.41 -25.72 -6.92
C ALA A 23 24.18 -25.62 -5.58
N ARG A 24 24.07 -24.50 -4.86
CA ARG A 24 24.68 -24.35 -3.52
C ARG A 24 23.96 -25.17 -2.46
N VAL A 25 22.64 -25.32 -2.59
CA VAL A 25 21.80 -26.12 -1.71
C VAL A 25 21.88 -27.62 -2.02
N ALA A 26 22.36 -28.01 -3.19
CA ALA A 26 22.51 -29.42 -3.62
C ALA A 26 23.38 -30.28 -2.69
N GLN A 27 24.20 -29.66 -1.84
CA GLN A 27 24.93 -30.34 -0.76
C GLN A 27 24.00 -30.84 0.37
N THR A 28 22.69 -30.60 0.28
CA THR A 28 21.66 -31.07 1.20
C THR A 28 20.46 -31.59 0.39
N PRO A 29 20.45 -32.87 -0.02
CA PRO A 29 19.49 -33.41 -0.98
C PRO A 29 18.02 -33.18 -0.60
N ARG A 30 17.68 -33.30 0.70
CA ARG A 30 16.32 -33.04 1.21
C ARG A 30 15.89 -31.58 1.05
N LEU A 31 16.79 -30.62 1.23
CA LEU A 31 16.49 -29.19 1.07
C LEU A 31 16.32 -28.86 -0.42
N GLN A 32 17.19 -29.42 -1.27
CA GLN A 32 17.11 -29.25 -2.71
C GLN A 32 15.80 -29.81 -3.28
N GLN A 33 15.40 -31.01 -2.87
CA GLN A 33 14.14 -31.61 -3.30
C GLN A 33 12.93 -30.76 -2.89
N ARG A 34 12.92 -30.20 -1.68
CA ARG A 34 11.87 -29.27 -1.22
C ARG A 34 11.83 -27.98 -2.03
N LEU A 35 12.98 -27.40 -2.38
CA LEU A 35 13.04 -26.20 -3.22
C LEU A 35 12.56 -26.47 -4.64
N ASN A 36 12.89 -27.64 -5.21
CA ASN A 36 12.47 -28.02 -6.55
C ASN A 36 10.94 -28.24 -6.62
N VAL A 37 10.35 -28.90 -5.62
CA VAL A 37 8.89 -29.10 -5.56
C VAL A 37 8.14 -27.76 -5.47
N ARG A 38 8.72 -26.77 -4.78
CA ARG A 38 8.13 -25.42 -4.63
C ARG A 38 8.66 -24.41 -5.64
N GLU A 39 9.34 -24.84 -6.71
CA GLU A 39 10.00 -23.91 -7.65
C GLU A 39 9.00 -22.95 -8.32
N GLN A 40 7.83 -23.45 -8.71
CA GLN A 40 6.77 -22.62 -9.32
C GLN A 40 6.27 -21.49 -8.40
N GLU A 41 6.29 -21.72 -7.08
CA GLU A 41 5.90 -20.74 -6.07
C GLU A 41 7.04 -19.78 -5.71
N LEU A 42 8.26 -20.32 -5.54
CA LEU A 42 9.41 -19.59 -5.02
C LEU A 42 10.13 -18.75 -6.08
N LEU A 43 10.15 -19.19 -7.33
CA LEU A 43 10.89 -18.51 -8.39
C LEU A 43 10.36 -17.09 -8.69
N PRO A 44 9.04 -16.83 -8.79
CA PRO A 44 8.51 -15.47 -8.96
C PRO A 44 8.86 -14.55 -7.78
N ARG A 45 8.79 -15.04 -6.53
CA ARG A 45 9.13 -14.28 -5.32
C ARG A 45 10.60 -13.96 -5.24
N PHE A 46 11.42 -14.97 -5.50
CA PHE A 46 12.87 -14.82 -5.62
C PHE A 46 13.21 -13.74 -6.66
N ALA A 47 12.56 -13.78 -7.83
CA ALA A 47 12.77 -12.81 -8.89
C ALA A 47 12.45 -11.38 -8.45
N GLN A 48 11.29 -11.17 -7.80
CA GLN A 48 10.87 -9.86 -7.29
C GLN A 48 11.89 -9.32 -6.27
N HIS A 49 12.23 -10.11 -5.25
CA HIS A 49 13.19 -9.69 -4.23
C HIS A 49 14.58 -9.46 -4.82
N TYR A 50 15.04 -10.33 -5.73
CA TYR A 50 16.35 -10.20 -6.37
C TYR A 50 16.44 -8.93 -7.21
N GLN A 51 15.38 -8.60 -7.97
CA GLN A 51 15.32 -7.36 -8.74
C GLN A 51 15.35 -6.12 -7.84
N THR A 52 14.51 -6.06 -6.81
CA THR A 52 14.49 -4.95 -5.83
C THR A 52 15.86 -4.78 -5.20
N LEU A 53 16.45 -5.87 -4.72
CA LEU A 53 17.77 -5.85 -4.13
C LEU A 53 18.87 -5.45 -5.11
N SER A 54 18.77 -5.82 -6.40
CA SER A 54 19.78 -5.51 -7.42
C SER A 54 19.86 -4.01 -7.75
N ARG A 55 18.73 -3.31 -7.63
CA ARG A 55 18.60 -1.86 -7.87
C ARG A 55 19.15 -1.00 -6.74
N LEU A 56 19.39 -1.58 -5.56
CA LEU A 56 19.90 -0.85 -4.40
C LEU A 56 21.35 -0.34 -4.61
N PRO A 57 21.70 0.83 -4.04
CA PRO A 57 23.08 1.32 -4.02
C PRO A 57 24.04 0.28 -3.47
N ARG A 58 25.26 0.19 -4.05
CA ARG A 58 26.27 -0.82 -3.68
C ARG A 58 26.54 -0.89 -2.16
N ARG A 59 26.51 0.25 -1.46
CA ARG A 59 26.71 0.35 -0.01
C ARG A 59 25.59 -0.37 0.76
N VAL A 60 24.33 -0.14 0.39
CA VAL A 60 23.15 -0.76 1.01
C VAL A 60 23.14 -2.28 0.80
N ARG A 61 23.45 -2.73 -0.42
CA ARG A 61 23.53 -4.17 -0.73
C ARG A 61 24.57 -4.87 0.15
N ARG A 62 25.75 -4.25 0.32
CA ARG A 62 26.82 -4.79 1.19
C ARG A 62 26.40 -4.79 2.66
N ASP A 63 25.67 -3.79 3.13
CA ASP A 63 25.20 -3.74 4.52
C ASP A 63 24.18 -4.83 4.81
N LEU A 64 23.19 -5.01 3.93
CA LEU A 64 22.21 -6.12 4.01
C LEU A 64 22.90 -7.48 4.07
N GLN A 65 23.87 -7.72 3.18
CA GLN A 65 24.68 -8.93 3.21
C GLN A 65 25.48 -9.10 4.52
N ARG A 66 25.92 -8.01 5.17
CA ARG A 66 26.58 -8.07 6.49
C ARG A 66 25.59 -8.40 7.61
N ARG A 67 24.39 -7.80 7.60
CA ARG A 67 23.35 -8.05 8.60
C ARG A 67 22.87 -9.50 8.57
N VAL A 68 22.59 -10.04 7.38
CA VAL A 68 22.22 -11.44 7.21
C VAL A 68 23.33 -12.39 7.69
N ARG A 69 24.60 -12.04 7.43
CA ARG A 69 25.75 -12.80 7.98
C ARG A 69 25.77 -12.82 9.51
N ARG A 70 25.47 -11.70 10.16
CA ARG A 70 25.42 -11.60 11.63
C ARG A 70 24.24 -12.39 12.20
N ALA A 71 23.06 -12.24 11.60
CA ALA A 71 21.85 -12.95 12.00
C ALA A 71 22.01 -14.48 11.85
N HIS A 72 22.57 -14.96 10.74
CA HIS A 72 22.79 -16.39 10.53
C HIS A 72 23.85 -16.97 11.49
N ARG A 73 24.88 -16.20 11.87
CA ARG A 73 25.85 -16.62 12.90
C ARG A 73 25.21 -16.79 14.28
N ALA A 74 24.11 -16.10 14.57
CA ALA A 74 23.41 -16.18 15.85
C ALA A 74 22.41 -17.36 15.92
N TRP A 75 21.95 -17.88 14.78
CA TRP A 75 20.82 -18.82 14.72
C TRP A 75 21.21 -20.30 14.57
N VAL A 76 22.41 -20.63 14.07
CA VAL A 76 22.82 -22.03 13.86
C VAL A 76 24.25 -22.25 14.35
N GLN A 77 24.41 -22.80 15.55
CA GLN A 77 25.69 -23.38 15.97
C GLN A 77 25.97 -24.62 15.10
N GLY A 78 26.94 -24.55 14.19
CA GLY A 78 27.55 -25.76 13.60
C GLY A 78 27.60 -25.89 12.07
N LEU A 79 27.21 -24.90 11.25
CA LEU A 79 27.43 -24.97 9.79
C LEU A 79 28.29 -23.80 9.27
N HIS A 80 29.27 -24.14 8.43
CA HIS A 80 30.34 -23.24 7.97
C HIS A 80 29.82 -21.88 7.41
N PRO A 81 30.52 -20.76 7.74
CA PRO A 81 30.06 -19.38 7.53
C PRO A 81 30.08 -18.86 6.07
N THR A 82 30.08 -19.73 5.06
CA THR A 82 30.26 -19.34 3.64
C THR A 82 28.97 -19.28 2.82
N ARG A 83 27.83 -19.74 3.33
CA ARG A 83 26.69 -20.10 2.47
C ARG A 83 25.65 -19.01 2.16
N LEU A 84 25.64 -17.85 2.82
CA LEU A 84 24.67 -16.75 2.59
C LEU A 84 25.32 -15.42 2.13
N GLN A 85 26.33 -15.48 1.26
CA GLN A 85 27.12 -14.29 0.89
C GLN A 85 26.59 -13.50 -0.31
N SER A 86 25.52 -13.97 -0.97
CA SER A 86 25.05 -13.37 -2.23
C SER A 86 23.68 -12.71 -2.08
N LEU A 87 23.41 -11.67 -2.90
CA LEU A 87 22.08 -11.06 -3.01
C LEU A 87 20.99 -12.09 -3.30
N ALA A 88 21.33 -13.12 -4.08
CA ALA A 88 20.45 -14.25 -4.36
C ALA A 88 20.13 -15.09 -3.11
N ALA A 89 21.07 -15.24 -2.18
CA ALA A 89 20.81 -15.95 -0.93
C ALA A 89 19.84 -15.16 -0.01
N VAL A 90 19.97 -13.84 0.01
CA VAL A 90 19.03 -12.95 0.74
C VAL A 90 17.65 -12.99 0.08
N ALA A 91 17.59 -12.93 -1.25
CA ALA A 91 16.34 -13.07 -2.00
C ALA A 91 15.67 -14.44 -1.77
N LEU A 92 16.44 -15.52 -1.71
CA LEU A 92 15.92 -16.87 -1.43
C LEU A 92 15.39 -16.98 0.00
N LEU A 93 16.07 -16.40 1.00
CA LEU A 93 15.57 -16.37 2.38
C LEU A 93 14.26 -15.59 2.50
N MET A 94 14.15 -14.43 1.83
CA MET A 94 12.89 -13.68 1.78
C MET A 94 11.79 -14.48 1.06
N ALA A 95 12.11 -15.15 -0.05
CA ALA A 95 11.16 -16.00 -0.77
C ALA A 95 10.70 -17.21 0.07
N LEU A 96 11.56 -17.75 0.93
CA LEU A 96 11.25 -18.88 1.82
C LEU A 96 10.44 -18.47 3.06
N GLY A 97 10.62 -17.25 3.55
CA GLY A 97 9.87 -16.69 4.68
C GLY A 97 8.53 -16.07 4.30
N ALA A 98 8.30 -15.82 3.01
CA ALA A 98 6.99 -15.41 2.50
C ALA A 98 6.03 -16.59 2.57
N THR A 99 4.96 -16.48 3.38
CA THR A 99 3.78 -17.34 3.27
C THR A 99 3.28 -17.33 1.83
N PRO A 100 2.71 -18.44 1.32
CA PRO A 100 2.12 -18.41 0.00
C PRO A 100 1.14 -17.22 -0.07
N ALA A 101 1.43 -16.21 -0.91
CA ALA A 101 0.46 -15.18 -1.28
C ALA A 101 -0.79 -15.91 -1.80
N GLN A 102 -1.80 -16.05 -0.96
CA GLN A 102 -3.09 -16.57 -1.34
C GLN A 102 -3.90 -15.34 -1.71
N ALA A 103 -3.98 -15.07 -3.01
CA ALA A 103 -4.84 -14.02 -3.49
C ALA A 103 -6.29 -14.47 -3.29
N THR A 104 -6.94 -13.96 -2.25
CA THR A 104 -8.36 -14.17 -2.00
C THR A 104 -9.17 -13.23 -2.89
N THR A 105 -10.31 -13.72 -3.40
CA THR A 105 -11.24 -12.92 -4.18
C THR A 105 -12.55 -12.74 -3.42
N PHE A 106 -12.94 -11.49 -3.16
CA PHE A 106 -14.18 -11.12 -2.52
C PHE A 106 -15.14 -10.53 -3.56
N ASN A 107 -16.29 -11.17 -3.76
CA ASN A 107 -17.32 -10.66 -4.67
C ASN A 107 -18.33 -9.83 -3.88
N VAL A 108 -18.56 -8.60 -4.33
CA VAL A 108 -19.51 -7.67 -3.68
C VAL A 108 -20.73 -7.49 -4.57
N ALA A 109 -21.92 -7.67 -3.98
CA ALA A 109 -23.19 -7.52 -4.68
C ALA A 109 -23.45 -6.06 -5.08
N ALA A 110 -24.38 -5.85 -6.03
CA ALA A 110 -24.69 -4.52 -6.54
C ALA A 110 -25.23 -3.60 -5.43
N SER A 111 -24.71 -2.38 -5.35
CA SER A 111 -25.09 -1.36 -4.36
C SER A 111 -24.93 -1.77 -2.88
N ASP A 112 -24.14 -2.82 -2.60
CA ASP A 112 -23.94 -3.34 -1.25
C ASP A 112 -22.80 -2.60 -0.54
N GLU A 113 -23.13 -1.46 0.10
CA GLU A 113 -22.19 -0.66 0.90
C GLU A 113 -21.51 -1.51 1.98
N GLN A 114 -22.29 -2.29 2.73
CA GLN A 114 -21.77 -3.11 3.83
C GLN A 114 -20.88 -4.23 3.31
N GLY A 115 -21.27 -4.91 2.23
CA GLY A 115 -20.45 -5.92 1.58
C GLY A 115 -19.11 -5.39 1.08
N LEU A 116 -19.06 -4.14 0.60
CA LEU A 116 -17.80 -3.49 0.22
C LEU A 116 -16.92 -3.21 1.44
N ILE A 117 -17.50 -2.71 2.53
CA ILE A 117 -16.80 -2.49 3.81
C ILE A 117 -16.23 -3.81 4.34
N ASP A 118 -17.03 -4.88 4.36
CA ASP A 118 -16.64 -6.19 4.86
C ASP A 118 -15.53 -6.81 4.00
N ALA A 119 -15.63 -6.68 2.67
CA ALA A 119 -14.60 -7.15 1.75
C ALA A 119 -13.25 -6.44 1.96
N ILE A 120 -13.25 -5.13 2.20
CA ILE A 120 -12.03 -4.38 2.50
C ILE A 120 -11.44 -4.83 3.85
N ASN A 121 -12.27 -4.98 4.89
CA ASN A 121 -11.80 -5.46 6.19
C ASN A 121 -11.21 -6.86 6.10
N ALA A 122 -11.86 -7.77 5.37
CA ALA A 122 -11.36 -9.13 5.16
C ALA A 122 -10.04 -9.15 4.37
N ALA A 123 -9.91 -8.32 3.34
CA ALA A 123 -8.68 -8.19 2.56
C ALA A 123 -7.54 -7.50 3.33
N ASN A 124 -7.86 -6.66 4.31
CA ASN A 124 -6.87 -6.07 5.23
C ASN A 124 -6.43 -7.05 6.33
N ASP A 125 -7.19 -8.11 6.60
CA ASP A 125 -6.84 -9.14 7.57
C ASP A 125 -5.82 -10.12 6.99
N GLU A 126 -4.55 -9.71 7.01
CA GLU A 126 -3.41 -10.54 6.60
C GLU A 126 -3.20 -11.79 7.45
N THR A 127 -3.92 -11.95 8.58
CA THR A 127 -3.87 -13.19 9.36
C THR A 127 -4.78 -14.27 8.76
N THR A 128 -5.93 -13.85 8.24
CA THR A 128 -6.93 -14.74 7.62
C THR A 128 -6.75 -14.85 6.11
N ASN A 129 -6.44 -13.75 5.44
CA ASN A 129 -6.26 -13.63 3.99
C ASN A 129 -4.87 -13.05 3.68
N PRO A 130 -3.80 -13.86 3.75
CA PRO A 130 -2.45 -13.36 3.55
C PRO A 130 -2.11 -13.12 2.08
N GLY A 131 -1.67 -11.91 1.75
CA GLY A 131 -1.14 -11.56 0.43
C GLY A 131 -2.02 -10.60 -0.37
N PRO A 132 -1.79 -10.48 -1.70
CA PRO A 132 -2.49 -9.52 -2.53
C PRO A 132 -3.90 -10.01 -2.88
N ASP A 133 -4.90 -9.33 -2.34
CA ASP A 133 -6.30 -9.70 -2.50
C ASP A 133 -7.01 -8.91 -3.60
N THR A 134 -8.12 -9.46 -4.11
CA THR A 134 -8.96 -8.84 -5.12
C THR A 134 -10.40 -8.71 -4.62
N ILE A 135 -10.94 -7.50 -4.71
CA ILE A 135 -12.36 -7.21 -4.48
C ILE A 135 -13.01 -6.97 -5.83
N VAL A 136 -14.00 -7.78 -6.19
CA VAL A 136 -14.73 -7.69 -7.47
C VAL A 136 -16.11 -7.10 -7.22
N LEU A 137 -16.38 -5.95 -7.83
CA LEU A 137 -17.66 -5.27 -7.68
C LEU A 137 -18.63 -5.68 -8.79
N ALA A 138 -19.90 -5.92 -8.43
CA ALA A 138 -20.97 -5.90 -9.40
C ALA A 138 -21.19 -4.47 -9.93
N ASN A 139 -21.29 -4.31 -11.26
CA ASN A 139 -21.40 -3.01 -11.92
C ASN A 139 -22.64 -2.24 -11.42
N SER A 140 -22.41 -1.27 -10.54
CA SER A 140 -23.46 -0.49 -9.89
C SER A 140 -22.89 0.79 -9.24
N THR A 141 -23.73 1.53 -8.53
CA THR A 141 -23.27 2.61 -7.65
C THR A 141 -23.30 2.14 -6.20
N PHE A 142 -22.14 2.11 -5.56
CA PHE A 142 -21.95 1.92 -4.13
C PHE A 142 -22.01 3.27 -3.45
N THR A 143 -23.18 3.59 -2.89
CA THR A 143 -23.43 4.84 -2.19
C THR A 143 -23.02 4.70 -0.72
N LEU A 144 -22.01 5.46 -0.32
CA LEU A 144 -21.51 5.49 1.05
C LEU A 144 -22.32 6.48 1.87
N THR A 145 -22.83 6.03 3.00
CA THR A 145 -23.74 6.79 3.86
C THR A 145 -23.06 7.28 5.13
N ASN A 146 -21.96 6.63 5.55
CA ASN A 146 -21.24 6.93 6.78
C ASN A 146 -19.72 6.99 6.57
N GLY A 147 -19.04 7.70 7.46
CA GLY A 147 -17.58 7.81 7.49
C GLY A 147 -16.97 7.18 8.74
N PHE A 148 -15.88 6.44 8.55
CA PHE A 148 -14.95 5.97 9.58
C PHE A 148 -13.95 7.08 9.91
N PHE A 149 -13.62 7.26 11.19
CA PHE A 149 -12.58 8.23 11.56
C PHE A 149 -11.20 7.57 11.48
N ASP A 150 -10.44 7.85 10.43
CA ASP A 150 -9.13 7.22 10.18
C ASP A 150 -8.11 8.22 9.60
N LEU A 151 -6.81 7.91 9.71
CA LEU A 151 -5.69 8.68 9.11
C LEU A 151 -5.83 10.22 9.13
N GLY A 152 -6.39 10.76 10.22
CA GLY A 152 -6.58 12.18 10.44
C GLY A 152 -8.00 12.73 10.20
N GLY A 153 -8.94 12.01 9.60
CA GLY A 153 -10.32 12.49 9.43
C GLY A 153 -11.33 11.45 8.90
N PRO A 154 -12.58 11.85 8.62
CA PRO A 154 -13.62 10.94 8.15
C PRO A 154 -13.39 10.39 6.73
N THR A 155 -13.45 9.07 6.57
CA THR A 155 -13.32 8.31 5.30
C THR A 155 -14.47 7.32 5.16
N GLY A 156 -15.12 7.24 4.00
CA GLY A 156 -16.33 6.44 3.78
C GLY A 156 -16.12 4.92 3.73
N LEU A 157 -14.87 4.47 3.58
CA LEU A 157 -14.49 3.07 3.58
C LEU A 157 -13.33 2.82 4.55
N PRO A 158 -13.14 1.59 5.06
CA PRO A 158 -11.99 1.28 5.89
C PRO A 158 -10.67 1.61 5.16
N THR A 159 -9.71 2.17 5.90
CA THR A 159 -8.36 2.43 5.38
C THR A 159 -7.74 1.17 4.77
N ILE A 160 -7.18 1.30 3.57
CA ILE A 160 -6.41 0.23 2.91
C ILE A 160 -5.04 0.10 3.60
N ALA A 161 -4.80 -1.06 4.19
CA ALA A 161 -3.59 -1.37 4.96
C ALA A 161 -2.77 -2.54 4.37
N SER A 162 -3.34 -3.28 3.42
CA SER A 162 -2.69 -4.38 2.70
C SER A 162 -2.60 -4.12 1.18
N THR A 163 -2.18 -5.14 0.41
CA THR A 163 -2.20 -5.06 -1.06
C THR A 163 -3.58 -5.47 -1.57
N ILE A 164 -4.35 -4.52 -2.10
CA ILE A 164 -5.73 -4.74 -2.54
C ILE A 164 -5.90 -4.26 -3.98
N THR A 165 -6.50 -5.10 -4.82
CA THR A 165 -7.05 -4.70 -6.12
C THR A 165 -8.56 -4.61 -6.04
N ILE A 166 -9.14 -3.45 -6.32
CA ILE A 166 -10.58 -3.31 -6.54
C ILE A 166 -10.84 -3.36 -8.05
N ALA A 167 -11.39 -4.49 -8.50
CA ALA A 167 -11.92 -4.68 -9.85
C ALA A 167 -13.35 -4.13 -9.92
N GLY A 168 -13.46 -2.87 -10.33
CA GLY A 168 -14.70 -2.11 -10.29
C GLY A 168 -15.74 -2.52 -11.33
N ASN A 169 -15.35 -3.16 -12.45
CA ASN A 169 -16.27 -3.55 -13.52
C ASN A 169 -17.20 -2.41 -14.02
N GLY A 170 -16.71 -1.17 -14.01
CA GLY A 170 -17.48 0.03 -14.37
C GLY A 170 -18.24 0.69 -13.22
N SER A 171 -18.14 0.15 -12.00
CA SER A 171 -18.85 0.65 -10.83
C SER A 171 -18.42 2.05 -10.41
N THR A 172 -19.34 2.75 -9.77
CA THR A 172 -19.08 4.01 -9.07
C THR A 172 -19.10 3.78 -7.57
N ILE A 173 -18.09 4.27 -6.85
CA ILE A 173 -18.09 4.39 -5.39
C ILE A 173 -18.25 5.87 -5.09
N ALA A 174 -19.36 6.24 -4.46
CA ALA A 174 -19.74 7.62 -4.26
C ALA A 174 -20.21 7.88 -2.84
N ARG A 175 -19.91 9.07 -2.31
CA ARG A 175 -20.56 9.54 -1.09
C ARG A 175 -22.01 9.96 -1.39
N ASP A 176 -22.93 9.60 -0.50
CA ASP A 176 -24.28 10.19 -0.51
C ASP A 176 -24.18 11.71 -0.27
N SER A 177 -24.77 12.49 -1.17
CA SER A 177 -24.77 13.96 -1.05
C SER A 177 -25.41 14.48 0.23
N THR A 178 -26.30 13.71 0.86
CA THR A 178 -27.00 14.04 2.10
C THR A 178 -26.27 13.55 3.35
N ALA A 179 -25.29 12.66 3.19
CA ALA A 179 -24.46 12.22 4.31
C ALA A 179 -23.52 13.33 4.80
N SER A 180 -22.97 13.14 5.99
CA SER A 180 -21.87 13.97 6.49
C SER A 180 -20.69 13.99 5.51
N GLU A 181 -19.88 15.03 5.56
CA GLU A 181 -18.67 15.15 4.74
C GLU A 181 -17.64 14.10 5.15
N PHE A 182 -17.20 13.27 4.20
CA PHE A 182 -16.05 12.38 4.33
C PHE A 182 -15.38 12.14 2.96
N ARG A 183 -14.09 11.79 2.98
CA ARG A 183 -13.40 11.30 1.77
C ARG A 183 -13.85 9.90 1.40
N ILE A 184 -13.65 9.44 0.17
CA ILE A 184 -14.10 8.09 -0.22
C ILE A 184 -13.14 7.01 0.27
N LEU A 185 -11.83 7.19 0.03
CA LEU A 185 -10.81 6.18 0.31
C LEU A 185 -9.58 6.79 0.98
N ALA A 186 -8.96 5.99 1.86
CA ALA A 186 -7.66 6.27 2.44
C ALA A 186 -6.71 5.07 2.27
N VAL A 187 -5.43 5.33 2.03
CA VAL A 187 -4.37 4.32 1.91
C VAL A 187 -3.29 4.63 2.94
N ASP A 188 -3.07 3.70 3.87
CA ASP A 188 -2.01 3.81 4.87
C ASP A 188 -0.62 3.56 4.24
N SER A 189 0.44 3.86 4.99
CA SER A 189 1.84 3.58 4.66
C SER A 189 2.13 2.13 4.24
N ASN A 190 1.38 1.16 4.74
CA ASN A 190 1.50 -0.26 4.35
C ASN A 190 0.57 -0.67 3.20
N GLY A 191 -0.40 0.18 2.86
CA GLY A 191 -1.38 -0.09 1.82
C GLY A 191 -0.80 0.00 0.41
N ASN A 192 -1.28 -0.89 -0.46
CA ASN A 192 -1.02 -0.84 -1.89
C ASN A 192 -2.33 -1.07 -2.65
N LEU A 193 -2.98 0.03 -3.02
CA LEU A 193 -4.29 0.01 -3.65
C LEU A 193 -4.17 0.12 -5.17
N THR A 194 -4.81 -0.80 -5.88
CA THR A 194 -5.09 -0.67 -7.32
C THR A 194 -6.59 -0.57 -7.56
N LEU A 195 -7.05 0.52 -8.18
CA LEU A 195 -8.42 0.68 -8.66
C LEU A 195 -8.49 0.43 -10.16
N GLN A 196 -9.28 -0.55 -10.60
CA GLN A 196 -9.45 -0.91 -12.00
C GLN A 196 -10.90 -0.70 -12.43
N GLN A 197 -11.14 0.09 -13.48
CA GLN A 197 -12.50 0.32 -14.00
C GLN A 197 -13.46 0.80 -12.91
N THR A 198 -13.02 1.75 -12.09
CA THR A 198 -13.79 2.30 -10.98
C THR A 198 -13.95 3.81 -11.15
N THR A 199 -15.11 4.34 -10.80
CA THR A 199 -15.31 5.79 -10.62
C THR A 199 -15.36 6.13 -9.13
N ILE A 200 -14.54 7.07 -8.67
CA ILE A 200 -14.56 7.61 -7.30
C ILE A 200 -15.16 9.02 -7.34
N SER A 201 -16.25 9.25 -6.62
CA SER A 201 -16.98 10.53 -6.72
C SER A 201 -17.67 11.03 -5.46
N GLY A 202 -17.99 12.33 -5.43
CA GLY A 202 -18.79 12.97 -4.37
C GLY A 202 -18.08 13.12 -3.02
N GLY A 203 -16.84 12.62 -2.90
CA GLY A 203 -16.07 12.69 -1.67
C GLY A 203 -15.77 14.12 -1.26
N MET A 204 -15.86 14.41 0.02
CA MET A 204 -15.70 15.75 0.58
C MET A 204 -14.96 15.69 1.91
N THR A 205 -13.78 16.28 2.03
CA THR A 205 -13.11 16.33 3.34
C THR A 205 -13.87 17.27 4.28
N THR A 206 -13.93 16.95 5.57
CA THR A 206 -14.57 17.79 6.58
C THR A 206 -13.69 18.98 7.00
N SER A 207 -14.32 20.13 7.26
CA SER A 207 -13.71 21.28 7.90
C SER A 207 -13.44 20.98 9.39
N GLY A 208 -12.55 21.73 10.02
CA GLY A 208 -12.23 21.62 11.45
C GLY A 208 -11.36 20.41 11.88
N VAL A 209 -11.24 19.35 11.07
CA VAL A 209 -10.54 18.11 11.47
C VAL A 209 -9.10 18.03 10.93
N PRO A 210 -8.19 17.23 11.50
CA PRO A 210 -6.89 16.93 10.88
C PRO A 210 -7.04 16.25 9.50
N GLY A 211 -5.92 16.00 8.79
CA GLY A 211 -5.92 15.22 7.55
C GLY A 211 -6.96 15.63 6.49
N ARG A 212 -6.97 16.88 6.01
CA ARG A 212 -7.97 17.42 5.04
C ARG A 212 -7.50 17.42 3.58
N ASN A 213 -6.91 16.32 3.11
CA ASN A 213 -6.41 16.24 1.73
C ASN A 213 -7.07 15.09 0.99
N GLY A 214 -7.24 15.16 -0.33
CA GLY A 214 -7.80 14.03 -1.08
C GLY A 214 -9.29 13.84 -0.78
N GLY A 215 -10.14 14.70 -1.35
CA GLY A 215 -11.60 14.58 -1.21
C GLY A 215 -12.11 13.24 -1.72
N GLY A 216 -11.55 12.74 -2.83
CA GLY A 216 -11.80 11.39 -3.31
C GLY A 216 -10.91 10.39 -2.59
N VAL A 217 -9.60 10.49 -2.83
CA VAL A 217 -8.61 9.52 -2.30
C VAL A 217 -7.45 10.23 -1.60
N PHE A 218 -7.15 9.80 -0.38
CA PHE A 218 -5.97 10.20 0.36
C PHE A 218 -4.98 9.06 0.51
N ASN A 219 -3.83 9.15 -0.14
CA ASN A 219 -2.74 8.20 0.07
C ASN A 219 -1.72 8.81 1.05
N TYR A 220 -1.72 8.32 2.30
CA TYR A 220 -0.88 8.83 3.38
C TYR A 220 0.60 8.48 3.22
N GLY A 221 0.93 7.44 2.46
CA GLY A 221 2.31 7.00 2.27
C GLY A 221 2.48 5.65 1.57
N GLY A 222 1.39 4.91 1.36
CA GLY A 222 1.36 3.67 0.59
C GLY A 222 1.44 3.90 -0.92
N ALA A 223 1.06 2.90 -1.71
CA ALA A 223 1.02 3.00 -3.16
C ALA A 223 -0.44 3.08 -3.67
N LEU A 224 -0.67 3.96 -4.64
CA LEU A 224 -1.96 4.10 -5.32
C LEU A 224 -1.78 3.98 -6.83
N THR A 225 -2.52 3.05 -7.44
CA THR A 225 -2.57 2.86 -8.89
C THR A 225 -4.01 2.98 -9.39
N LEU A 226 -4.25 3.86 -10.36
CA LEU A 226 -5.52 3.96 -11.09
C LEU A 226 -5.33 3.40 -12.50
N THR A 227 -6.14 2.42 -12.89
CA THR A 227 -6.13 1.82 -14.24
C THR A 227 -7.52 1.83 -14.84
N ASN A 228 -7.70 2.52 -15.98
CA ASN A 228 -9.01 2.68 -16.62
C ASN A 228 -10.08 3.24 -15.66
N SER A 229 -9.68 4.11 -14.73
CA SER A 229 -10.52 4.59 -13.62
C SER A 229 -10.73 6.10 -13.71
N THR A 230 -11.79 6.59 -13.07
CA THR A 230 -12.15 8.01 -13.04
C THR A 230 -12.21 8.50 -11.59
N VAL A 231 -11.63 9.66 -11.30
CA VAL A 231 -11.82 10.37 -10.02
C VAL A 231 -12.43 11.73 -10.32
N SER A 232 -13.70 11.93 -9.96
CA SER A 232 -14.44 13.13 -10.36
C SER A 232 -15.48 13.61 -9.38
N GLY A 233 -15.76 14.92 -9.36
CA GLY A 233 -16.78 15.48 -8.47
C GLY A 233 -16.40 15.41 -6.99
N ASN A 234 -15.12 15.30 -6.66
CA ASN A 234 -14.63 15.27 -5.29
C ASN A 234 -14.08 16.63 -4.87
N SER A 235 -14.17 16.96 -3.58
CA SER A 235 -13.75 18.25 -3.09
C SER A 235 -13.15 18.22 -1.68
N THR A 236 -12.47 19.28 -1.28
CA THR A 236 -12.10 19.51 0.12
C THR A 236 -12.97 20.62 0.70
N SER A 237 -13.54 20.45 1.90
CA SER A 237 -14.29 21.54 2.54
C SER A 237 -13.38 22.51 3.32
N SER A 238 -13.62 23.81 3.07
CA SER A 238 -13.20 25.01 3.82
C SER A 238 -11.71 25.43 3.93
N SER A 239 -11.54 26.60 4.56
CA SER A 239 -10.64 27.75 4.37
C SER A 239 -9.15 27.61 4.72
N ASP A 240 -8.68 26.42 5.11
CA ASP A 240 -7.30 26.19 5.53
C ASP A 240 -6.63 25.13 4.65
N SER A 241 -5.32 25.31 4.38
CA SER A 241 -4.35 24.48 3.64
C SER A 241 -4.72 23.02 3.29
N SER A 242 -5.81 22.84 2.54
CA SER A 242 -6.35 21.55 2.09
C SER A 242 -6.05 21.39 0.60
N TYR A 243 -5.54 20.22 0.22
CA TYR A 243 -4.99 19.98 -1.11
C TYR A 243 -5.59 18.74 -1.78
N GLY A 244 -5.60 18.74 -3.11
CA GLY A 244 -5.97 17.58 -3.91
C GLY A 244 -7.45 17.23 -3.77
N GLY A 245 -8.34 18.04 -4.34
CA GLY A 245 -9.79 17.79 -4.29
C GLY A 245 -10.18 16.38 -4.75
N GLY A 246 -9.49 15.86 -5.77
CA GLY A 246 -9.64 14.49 -6.24
C GLY A 246 -8.74 13.54 -5.46
N VAL A 247 -7.43 13.67 -5.68
CA VAL A 247 -6.41 12.79 -5.09
C VAL A 247 -5.31 13.61 -4.44
N PHE A 248 -4.95 13.22 -3.23
CA PHE A 248 -3.71 13.66 -2.59
C PHE A 248 -2.87 12.44 -2.23
N SER A 249 -1.59 12.46 -2.59
CA SER A 249 -0.68 11.34 -2.35
C SER A 249 0.65 11.81 -1.75
N PHE A 250 1.02 11.24 -0.60
CA PHE A 250 2.37 11.31 -0.04
C PHE A 250 3.27 10.16 -0.54
N GLY A 251 2.67 9.05 -0.95
CA GLY A 251 3.36 7.91 -1.53
C GLY A 251 3.27 7.86 -3.06
N PRO A 252 3.77 6.79 -3.71
CA PRO A 252 3.69 6.63 -5.16
C PRO A 252 2.25 6.67 -5.68
N LEU A 253 2.05 7.43 -6.76
CA LEU A 253 0.79 7.51 -7.49
C LEU A 253 1.04 7.21 -8.98
N THR A 254 0.38 6.18 -9.50
CA THR A 254 0.43 5.79 -10.91
C THR A 254 -0.94 5.93 -11.56
N LEU A 255 -1.00 6.55 -12.74
CA LEU A 255 -2.21 6.71 -13.54
C LEU A 255 -2.00 6.06 -14.90
N THR A 256 -2.82 5.07 -15.24
CA THR A 256 -2.82 4.39 -16.53
C THR A 256 -4.22 4.49 -17.13
N ASN A 257 -4.35 5.14 -18.30
CA ASN A 257 -5.63 5.31 -18.99
C ASN A 257 -6.77 5.82 -18.07
N SER A 258 -6.44 6.67 -17.11
CA SER A 258 -7.34 7.11 -16.06
C SER A 258 -7.57 8.62 -16.12
N THR A 259 -8.75 9.06 -15.68
CA THR A 259 -9.17 10.46 -15.74
C THR A 259 -9.34 11.04 -14.34
N ILE A 260 -8.82 12.25 -14.11
CA ILE A 260 -9.07 13.01 -12.88
C ILE A 260 -9.63 14.38 -13.29
N SER A 261 -10.92 14.60 -13.08
CA SER A 261 -11.63 15.76 -13.65
C SER A 261 -12.77 16.25 -12.76
N GLY A 262 -13.10 17.54 -12.81
CA GLY A 262 -14.24 18.09 -12.06
C GLY A 262 -14.11 17.96 -10.53
N ASN A 263 -12.87 17.97 -10.02
CA ASN A 263 -12.61 18.00 -8.58
C ASN A 263 -12.33 19.45 -8.12
N SER A 264 -12.42 19.76 -6.82
CA SER A 264 -12.19 21.12 -6.31
C SER A 264 -11.40 21.15 -5.01
N ALA A 265 -10.43 22.06 -4.89
CA ALA A 265 -9.68 22.31 -3.66
C ALA A 265 -9.71 23.80 -3.33
N VAL A 266 -9.88 24.13 -2.04
CA VAL A 266 -10.07 25.52 -1.58
C VAL A 266 -8.78 26.33 -1.69
N VAL A 267 -7.62 25.74 -1.38
CA VAL A 267 -6.33 26.45 -1.48
C VAL A 267 -5.54 25.94 -2.69
N GLY A 268 -5.47 26.78 -3.74
CA GLY A 268 -4.50 26.65 -4.84
C GLY A 268 -4.79 25.58 -5.89
N ARG A 269 -5.97 25.58 -6.52
CA ARG A 269 -6.32 24.94 -7.82
C ARG A 269 -5.59 23.64 -8.21
N HIS A 270 -5.30 22.72 -7.29
CA HIS A 270 -4.66 21.44 -7.63
C HIS A 270 -5.66 20.30 -7.40
N LEU A 271 -6.14 19.76 -8.53
CA LEU A 271 -7.02 18.58 -8.60
C LEU A 271 -6.31 17.31 -8.10
N LEU A 272 -4.98 17.29 -8.25
CA LEU A 272 -4.06 16.22 -7.87
C LEU A 272 -2.79 16.83 -7.26
N GLN A 273 -2.34 16.29 -6.13
CA GLN A 273 -1.03 16.64 -5.56
C GLN A 273 -0.26 15.37 -5.13
N ASN A 274 0.99 15.27 -5.59
CA ASN A 274 1.93 14.21 -5.21
C ASN A 274 3.12 14.84 -4.46
N LYS A 275 3.29 14.53 -3.18
CA LYS A 275 4.35 15.09 -2.31
C LYS A 275 5.24 13.94 -1.82
N PRO A 276 6.53 13.88 -2.19
CA PRO A 276 7.42 12.84 -1.66
C PRO A 276 7.53 12.93 -0.13
N VAL A 277 7.49 11.78 0.56
CA VAL A 277 7.78 11.73 2.00
C VAL A 277 9.21 12.21 2.27
N ARG A 278 9.36 13.45 2.74
CA ARG A 278 10.56 13.90 3.46
C ARG A 278 10.26 13.73 4.95
N GLY A 279 11.22 13.20 5.70
CA GLY A 279 11.06 12.53 7.00
C GLY A 279 10.52 13.31 8.21
N ASP A 280 9.73 14.35 8.02
CA ASP A 280 9.08 15.09 9.11
C ASP A 280 7.56 14.84 9.05
N HIS A 281 7.10 13.81 9.77
CA HIS A 281 5.68 13.51 9.96
C HIS A 281 5.05 14.56 10.91
N PRO A 282 4.14 15.45 10.45
CA PRO A 282 3.55 16.46 11.34
C PRO A 282 2.41 15.90 12.22
N TYR A 283 1.89 14.71 11.91
CA TYR A 283 0.64 14.23 12.52
C TYR A 283 0.80 13.51 13.87
N GLN A 284 2.02 13.29 14.38
CA GLN A 284 2.22 12.70 15.72
C GLN A 284 2.56 13.71 16.84
N GLN A 285 2.68 15.02 16.55
CA GLN A 285 3.14 15.99 17.56
C GLN A 285 2.05 16.83 18.24
N GLN A 286 0.78 16.41 18.27
CA GLN A 286 -0.28 17.15 18.98
C GLN A 286 -0.90 16.45 20.20
N HIS A 287 -0.27 15.40 20.73
CA HIS A 287 -0.72 14.81 22.00
C HIS A 287 0.42 14.62 23.01
N HIS A 288 1.21 15.65 23.29
CA HIS A 288 1.86 15.76 24.59
C HIS A 288 2.05 17.22 25.00
N GLN A 289 1.57 17.53 26.22
CA GLN A 289 1.80 18.73 27.02
C GLN A 289 0.91 19.94 26.76
N ARG A 290 -0.33 19.87 27.27
CA ARG A 290 -0.82 20.93 28.16
C ARG A 290 -1.11 20.31 29.53
N GLN A 291 -0.04 20.11 30.31
CA GLN A 291 -0.21 19.98 31.75
C GLN A 291 -0.59 21.36 32.27
N TYR A 292 -1.82 21.45 32.78
CA TYR A 292 -2.21 22.47 33.74
C TYR A 292 -1.20 22.49 34.89
N ARG A 293 -0.45 23.58 35.03
CA ARG A 293 0.10 24.01 36.32
C ARG A 293 -0.42 25.39 36.62
N GLY A 294 -1.15 25.48 37.72
CA GLY A 294 -1.73 26.70 38.22
C GLY A 294 -0.75 27.60 38.96
N HIS A 295 -1.27 28.82 39.16
CA HIS A 295 -1.01 29.80 40.23
C HIS A 295 0.26 30.68 40.13
N PRO A 296 0.29 31.89 40.75
CA PRO A 296 -0.80 32.74 41.28
C PRO A 296 -0.74 34.25 40.89
N ARG A 297 -1.93 34.87 40.94
CA ARG A 297 -2.34 36.20 41.44
C ARG A 297 -1.31 37.25 41.98
N TRP A 298 -1.55 38.52 41.57
CA TRP A 298 -1.23 39.88 42.11
C TRP A 298 0.24 40.39 41.97
N TRP A 299 0.55 41.66 41.60
CA TRP A 299 0.01 42.98 41.97
C TRP A 299 0.40 44.15 41.01
N HIS A 300 -0.39 45.26 41.09
CA HIS A 300 -0.11 46.71 40.86
C HIS A 300 0.43 47.19 39.49
N LEU A 301 -0.03 48.27 38.84
CA LEU A 301 -0.71 49.53 39.21
C LEU A 301 -1.91 49.80 38.27
#